data_AF-A0A1B7UJ02-F1
#
_entry.id   AF-A0A1B7UJ02-F1
#
_cell.length_a   1.000
_cell.length_b   1.000
_cell.length_c   1.000
_cell.angle_alpha   90.00
_cell.angle_beta   90.00
_cell.angle_gamma   90.00
#
_symmetry.space_group_name_H-M   'P 1'
#
loop_
_entity.id
_entity.type
_entity.pdbx_description
1 polymer ?
#
loop_
_entity_poly.entity_id
_entity_poly.type
_entity_poly.pdbx_seq_one_letter_code
_entity_poly.pdbx_strand_id
1 'polypeptide(L)'
;MRLFVASLVTVFGLVSQSSVANPQSAVFSSDFESNNQHFNILSGCQISREVARLGQGGLLCERGNASLISRYPVSELGLLELWVKPLSNQTSYRINILTSPSVRVDSQWQQVGLIENAAGATDYLAHRISIDDPGRKFIRIDIESVNGQLALDDFVLDRILLDTALQKNEQKIISGILDQLKTNKNYDVQAESFRALGKNYAAQLDSQRQYLEYANAIYSSITFVLASSERNKMSNPMAYASFRTILADAKRVASPLQQARLNSMVKPFGDLVTATLTVVSAGTYAAFAEPFKSFLASTFDRSNYENADLNRKDRKFAEENGLKVYEKAETFLSELEKELLQVSTLDAELQLMLRNVEVFRKDLDKHLRDYLQHGGMARTQENYSKVMSKEESNRQQIAELVSNHVTNKAQGYLASENTTELVQYMLKTSEQLDGMQEFKERFNQITASAITFYDRFERSISPEQNPFTDPKDKAAWEQHAKKARTYIQQSKEGFSKAYM
;
A
#
# COMPACT_ATOMS: atom_id res chain seq x y z
N MET A 1 27.56 68.56 -4.13
CA MET A 1 26.83 67.78 -5.15
C MET A 1 27.83 67.33 -6.20
N ARG A 2 28.30 66.09 -6.08
CA ARG A 2 29.21 65.44 -7.04
C ARG A 2 28.36 64.48 -7.87
N LEU A 3 28.50 64.52 -9.19
CA LEU A 3 28.26 63.37 -10.07
C LEU A 3 29.04 63.64 -11.37
N PHE A 4 30.15 62.92 -11.50
CA PHE A 4 30.96 62.82 -12.70
C PHE A 4 30.80 61.40 -13.24
N VAL A 5 30.69 61.32 -14.56
CA VAL A 5 30.56 60.11 -15.38
C VAL A 5 31.86 59.28 -15.33
N ALA A 6 31.74 57.96 -15.20
CA ALA A 6 32.67 57.00 -15.81
C ALA A 6 32.05 55.59 -15.86
N SER A 7 32.12 55.01 -17.06
CA SER A 7 31.67 53.69 -17.49
C SER A 7 32.33 52.52 -16.74
N LEU A 8 31.61 51.40 -16.59
CA LEU A 8 32.24 50.08 -16.46
C LEU A 8 31.30 48.96 -16.95
N VAL A 9 31.70 48.35 -18.07
CA VAL A 9 31.67 46.92 -18.42
C VAL A 9 30.60 46.07 -17.70
N THR A 10 29.48 45.80 -18.40
CA THR A 10 28.58 44.70 -18.04
C THR A 10 29.03 43.41 -18.72
N VAL A 11 29.74 42.58 -17.96
CA VAL A 11 29.99 41.17 -18.25
C VAL A 11 28.64 40.44 -18.18
N PHE A 12 28.18 39.91 -19.32
CA PHE A 12 27.11 38.91 -19.36
C PHE A 12 27.63 37.60 -18.78
N GLY A 13 27.50 37.44 -17.46
CA GLY A 13 27.64 36.16 -16.79
C GLY A 13 26.33 35.39 -16.90
N LEU A 14 26.26 34.45 -17.85
CA LEU A 14 25.31 33.35 -17.84
C LEU A 14 25.60 32.50 -16.59
N VAL A 15 24.92 32.82 -15.48
CA VAL A 15 24.82 31.90 -14.34
C VAL A 15 23.82 30.83 -14.74
N SER A 16 24.35 29.73 -15.25
CA SER A 16 23.64 28.45 -15.32
C SER A 16 23.23 28.07 -13.91
N GLN A 17 22.02 28.44 -13.51
CA GLN A 17 21.41 27.89 -12.30
C GLN A 17 21.20 26.40 -12.54
N SER A 18 22.11 25.58 -12.01
CA SER A 18 21.83 24.19 -11.71
C SER A 18 20.69 24.18 -10.69
N SER A 19 19.46 24.06 -11.19
CA SER A 19 18.29 23.77 -10.39
C SER A 19 18.51 22.41 -9.73
N VAL A 20 18.88 22.43 -8.46
CA VAL A 20 18.81 21.24 -7.61
C VAL A 20 17.32 20.94 -7.49
N ALA A 21 16.87 19.94 -8.25
CA ALA A 21 15.47 19.56 -8.33
C ALA A 21 14.98 19.02 -6.97
N ASN A 22 13.80 19.47 -6.53
CA ASN A 22 13.18 18.99 -5.32
C ASN A 22 12.68 17.54 -5.55
N PRO A 23 13.13 16.54 -4.77
CA PRO A 23 12.66 15.15 -4.87
C PRO A 23 11.14 14.99 -4.62
N GLN A 24 10.46 16.04 -4.18
CA GLN A 24 9.04 16.07 -3.81
C GLN A 24 8.06 16.40 -4.97
N SER A 25 8.53 16.56 -6.20
CA SER A 25 7.67 16.96 -7.33
C SER A 25 7.37 15.77 -8.25
N ALA A 26 6.09 15.42 -8.40
CA ALA A 26 5.62 14.49 -9.41
C ALA A 26 6.12 14.95 -10.79
N VAL A 27 6.70 14.03 -11.56
CA VAL A 27 7.19 14.28 -12.91
C VAL A 27 6.01 14.49 -13.87
N PHE A 28 4.91 13.80 -13.59
CA PHE A 28 3.68 13.85 -14.35
C PHE A 28 2.52 13.49 -13.42
N SER A 29 1.40 14.19 -13.53
CA SER A 29 0.15 13.81 -12.85
C SER A 29 -1.06 14.14 -13.74
N SER A 30 -2.10 13.30 -13.66
CA SER A 30 -3.36 13.48 -14.35
C SER A 30 -4.50 12.95 -13.48
N ASP A 31 -5.33 13.86 -13.01
CA ASP A 31 -6.56 13.64 -12.23
C ASP A 31 -7.82 13.69 -13.12
N PHE A 32 -7.66 13.89 -14.44
CA PHE A 32 -8.75 14.00 -15.42
C PHE A 32 -9.78 15.11 -15.14
N GLU A 33 -9.45 16.09 -14.28
CA GLU A 33 -10.33 17.21 -13.92
C GLU A 33 -10.32 18.32 -14.96
N SER A 34 -9.16 18.54 -15.60
CA SER A 34 -8.94 19.69 -16.46
C SER A 34 -9.22 19.39 -17.94
N ASN A 35 -9.72 20.39 -18.67
CA ASN A 35 -9.84 20.34 -20.14
C ASN A 35 -8.48 20.15 -20.83
N ASN A 36 -7.38 20.46 -20.13
CA ASN A 36 -6.03 20.34 -20.65
C ASN A 36 -5.47 18.94 -20.34
N GLN A 37 -6.10 17.93 -20.94
CA GLN A 37 -5.76 16.53 -20.68
C GLN A 37 -4.28 16.26 -20.95
N HIS A 38 -3.61 15.62 -20.01
CA HIS A 38 -2.22 15.20 -20.16
C HIS A 38 -2.08 13.95 -21.05
N PHE A 39 -3.20 13.26 -21.31
CA PHE A 39 -3.31 12.13 -22.23
C PHE A 39 -4.09 12.48 -23.49
N ASN A 40 -3.71 11.83 -24.59
CA ASN A 40 -4.55 11.62 -25.76
C ASN A 40 -5.26 10.28 -25.59
N ILE A 41 -6.58 10.32 -25.43
CA ILE A 41 -7.42 9.12 -25.41
C ILE A 41 -7.60 8.65 -26.86
N LEU A 42 -7.01 7.51 -27.21
CA LEU A 42 -7.05 7.02 -28.59
C LEU A 42 -8.34 6.28 -28.90
N SER A 43 -8.80 5.44 -27.97
CA SER A 43 -10.00 4.62 -28.14
C SER A 43 -10.48 4.05 -26.81
N GLY A 44 -11.76 3.68 -26.76
CA GLY A 44 -12.33 2.80 -25.73
C GLY A 44 -12.58 3.42 -24.37
N CYS A 45 -12.09 4.63 -24.09
CA CYS A 45 -12.38 5.34 -22.83
C CYS A 45 -12.98 6.73 -23.06
N GLN A 46 -13.71 7.22 -22.06
CA GLN A 46 -14.30 8.55 -22.02
C GLN A 46 -14.21 9.14 -20.61
N ILE A 47 -14.07 10.46 -20.49
CA ILE A 47 -14.14 11.11 -19.18
C ILE A 47 -15.58 11.04 -18.69
N SER A 48 -15.77 10.56 -17.46
CA SER A 48 -17.05 10.47 -16.77
C SER A 48 -16.93 11.03 -15.36
N ARG A 49 -18.00 11.70 -14.90
CA ARG A 49 -18.07 12.27 -13.55
C ARG A 49 -18.57 11.30 -12.49
N GLU A 50 -19.14 10.19 -12.93
CA GLU A 50 -19.73 9.17 -12.03
C GLU A 50 -18.68 8.18 -11.51
N VAL A 51 -17.46 8.24 -12.07
CA VAL A 51 -16.36 7.30 -11.81
C VAL A 51 -15.10 8.01 -11.35
N ALA A 52 -15.23 9.20 -10.78
CA ALA A 52 -14.13 9.87 -10.11
C ALA A 52 -13.79 9.13 -8.81
N ARG A 53 -12.50 8.85 -8.59
CA ARG A 53 -11.98 8.40 -7.29
C ARG A 53 -11.83 9.59 -6.36
N LEU A 54 -11.23 10.66 -6.87
CA LEU A 54 -11.11 11.98 -6.24
C LEU A 54 -11.66 13.04 -7.19
N GLY A 55 -12.11 14.17 -6.66
CA GLY A 55 -12.61 15.27 -7.50
C GLY A 55 -13.94 14.97 -8.22
N GLN A 56 -14.05 15.40 -9.48
CA GLN A 56 -15.24 15.31 -10.32
C GLN A 56 -15.01 14.53 -11.62
N GLY A 57 -13.79 14.21 -11.99
CA GLY A 57 -13.44 13.56 -13.26
C GLY A 57 -12.78 12.20 -13.04
N GLY A 58 -13.11 11.24 -13.89
CA GLY A 58 -12.40 9.96 -13.97
C GLY A 58 -12.55 9.40 -15.38
N LEU A 59 -11.75 8.40 -15.72
CA LEU A 59 -11.77 7.79 -17.03
C LEU A 59 -12.57 6.48 -17.02
N LEU A 60 -13.69 6.44 -17.72
CA LEU A 60 -14.49 5.22 -17.92
C LEU A 60 -14.07 4.54 -19.21
N CYS A 61 -13.53 3.33 -19.11
CA CYS A 61 -13.17 2.48 -20.22
C CYS A 61 -14.23 1.37 -20.43
N GLU A 62 -14.69 1.27 -21.67
CA GLU A 62 -15.66 0.27 -22.10
C GLU A 62 -15.06 -1.15 -22.07
N ARG A 63 -15.93 -2.15 -22.20
CA ARG A 63 -15.49 -3.55 -22.35
C ARG A 63 -14.64 -3.70 -23.62
N GLY A 64 -13.49 -4.37 -23.51
CA GLY A 64 -12.60 -4.66 -24.63
C GLY A 64 -11.29 -3.88 -24.53
N ASN A 65 -10.78 -3.42 -25.68
CA ASN A 65 -9.49 -2.74 -25.77
C ASN A 65 -9.66 -1.23 -25.75
N ALA A 66 -8.83 -0.57 -24.96
CA ALA A 66 -8.69 0.88 -24.93
C ALA A 66 -7.20 1.28 -24.90
N SER A 67 -6.89 2.49 -25.32
CA SER A 67 -5.50 2.96 -25.33
C SER A 67 -5.40 4.46 -25.09
N LEU A 68 -4.40 4.85 -24.30
CA LEU A 68 -4.09 6.21 -23.91
C LEU A 68 -2.61 6.49 -24.20
N ILE A 69 -2.28 7.67 -24.73
CA ILE A 69 -0.89 8.08 -24.92
C ILE A 69 -0.63 9.43 -24.27
N SER A 70 0.48 9.57 -23.54
CA SER A 70 0.88 10.85 -22.96
C SER A 70 1.09 11.92 -24.05
N ARG A 71 0.59 13.14 -23.85
CA ARG A 71 0.77 14.24 -24.82
C ARG A 71 2.21 14.74 -24.88
N TYR A 72 2.90 14.64 -23.75
CA TYR A 72 4.27 15.08 -23.60
C TYR A 72 5.14 13.90 -23.20
N PRO A 73 6.40 13.87 -23.68
CA PRO A 73 7.31 12.84 -23.27
C PRO A 73 7.85 13.16 -21.87
N VAL A 74 7.85 12.14 -21.02
CA VAL A 74 8.37 12.17 -19.66
C VAL A 74 9.89 11.98 -19.73
N SER A 75 10.63 12.88 -19.09
CA SER A 75 12.11 12.93 -19.16
C SER A 75 12.84 12.09 -18.10
N GLU A 76 12.13 11.54 -17.12
CA GLU A 76 12.76 10.95 -15.93
C GLU A 76 12.19 9.56 -15.60
N LEU A 77 13.05 8.74 -14.99
CA LEU A 77 12.68 7.48 -14.35
C LEU A 77 11.69 7.77 -13.22
N GLY A 78 10.66 6.95 -13.07
CA GLY A 78 9.66 7.22 -12.08
C GLY A 78 8.84 6.02 -11.65
N LEU A 79 8.24 6.13 -10.47
CA LEU A 79 7.25 5.18 -10.00
C LEU A 79 5.89 5.65 -10.50
N LEU A 80 5.31 4.83 -11.36
CA LEU A 80 3.95 5.02 -11.81
C LEU A 80 2.99 4.54 -10.75
N GLU A 81 2.08 5.41 -10.31
CA GLU A 81 0.87 5.07 -9.58
C GLU A 81 -0.37 5.30 -10.47
N LEU A 82 -1.27 4.32 -10.50
CA LEU A 82 -2.55 4.41 -11.21
C LEU A 82 -3.63 3.75 -10.37
N TRP A 83 -4.81 4.37 -10.28
CA TRP A 83 -5.96 3.78 -9.62
C TRP A 83 -6.94 3.18 -10.61
N VAL A 84 -7.38 1.96 -10.35
CA VAL A 84 -8.28 1.20 -11.22
C VAL A 84 -9.42 0.60 -10.41
N LYS A 85 -10.66 0.81 -10.85
CA LYS A 85 -11.87 0.23 -10.28
C LYS A 85 -12.62 -0.58 -11.33
N PRO A 86 -12.81 -1.89 -11.13
CA PRO A 86 -13.74 -2.67 -11.93
C PRO A 86 -15.19 -2.33 -11.57
N LEU A 87 -16.06 -2.13 -12.57
CA LEU A 87 -17.47 -1.81 -12.32
C LEU A 87 -18.33 -3.05 -12.01
N SER A 88 -17.78 -4.25 -12.14
CA SER A 88 -18.42 -5.50 -11.73
C SER A 88 -17.43 -6.47 -11.11
N ASN A 89 -17.90 -7.34 -10.23
CA ASN A 89 -17.07 -8.39 -9.62
C ASN A 89 -16.66 -9.51 -10.61
N GLN A 90 -17.21 -9.51 -11.83
CA GLN A 90 -16.85 -10.42 -12.90
C GLN A 90 -15.77 -9.83 -13.82
N THR A 91 -15.50 -8.53 -13.70
CA THR A 91 -14.57 -7.83 -14.57
C THR A 91 -13.14 -8.19 -14.19
N SER A 92 -12.38 -8.72 -15.14
CA SER A 92 -10.93 -8.85 -15.04
C SER A 92 -10.26 -7.89 -16.02
N TYR A 93 -9.03 -7.49 -15.74
CA TYR A 93 -8.31 -6.56 -16.60
C TYR A 93 -6.82 -6.81 -16.68
N ARG A 94 -6.28 -6.37 -17.81
CA ARG A 94 -4.86 -6.34 -18.12
C ARG A 94 -4.51 -4.95 -18.63
N ILE A 95 -3.53 -4.30 -18.02
CA ILE A 95 -3.06 -2.98 -18.44
C ILE A 95 -1.57 -3.09 -18.76
N ASN A 96 -1.23 -2.88 -20.03
CA ASN A 96 0.14 -2.87 -20.51
C ASN A 96 0.66 -1.43 -20.56
N ILE A 97 1.77 -1.18 -19.88
CA ILE A 97 2.43 0.12 -19.86
C ILE A 97 3.65 0.03 -20.76
N LEU A 98 3.66 0.92 -21.75
CA LEU A 98 4.61 0.91 -22.84
C LEU A 98 5.30 2.27 -22.93
N THR A 99 6.57 2.29 -23.31
CA THR A 99 7.32 3.51 -23.57
C THR A 99 7.85 3.54 -25.00
N SER A 100 7.98 4.75 -25.55
CA SER A 100 8.66 4.95 -26.82
C SER A 100 9.26 6.36 -26.92
N PRO A 101 10.43 6.55 -27.56
CA PRO A 101 10.97 7.89 -27.81
C PRO A 101 10.14 8.70 -28.82
N SER A 102 9.20 8.07 -29.53
CA SER A 102 8.35 8.72 -30.53
C SER A 102 6.91 8.22 -30.47
N VAL A 103 5.98 9.04 -30.97
CA VAL A 103 4.54 8.75 -31.04
C VAL A 103 4.08 8.34 -32.44
N ARG A 104 5.02 8.16 -33.38
CA ARG A 104 4.70 7.78 -34.76
C ARG A 104 4.09 6.39 -34.82
N VAL A 105 3.31 6.13 -35.85
CA VAL A 105 2.59 4.86 -36.05
C VAL A 105 3.55 3.65 -36.13
N ASP A 106 4.75 3.86 -36.66
CA ASP A 106 5.83 2.87 -36.80
C ASP A 106 6.78 2.80 -35.59
N SER A 107 6.50 3.56 -34.53
CA SER A 107 7.38 3.60 -33.35
C SER A 107 7.40 2.24 -32.67
N GLN A 108 8.59 1.78 -32.31
CA GLN A 108 8.74 0.60 -31.46
C GLN A 108 8.34 0.98 -30.02
N TRP A 109 7.29 0.32 -29.53
CA TRP A 109 6.81 0.45 -28.17
C TRP A 109 7.40 -0.68 -27.33
N GLN A 110 8.14 -0.32 -26.29
CA GLN A 110 8.73 -1.27 -25.36
C GLN A 110 7.82 -1.41 -24.15
N GLN A 111 7.50 -2.64 -23.76
CA GLN A 111 6.79 -2.90 -22.51
C GLN A 111 7.71 -2.66 -21.31
N VAL A 112 7.25 -1.81 -20.40
CA VAL A 112 7.93 -1.48 -19.15
C VAL A 112 7.15 -1.91 -17.92
N GLY A 113 5.86 -2.25 -18.08
CA GLY A 113 5.02 -2.64 -16.96
C GLY A 113 3.79 -3.41 -17.42
N LEU A 114 3.33 -4.33 -16.57
CA LEU A 114 2.11 -5.09 -16.80
C LEU A 114 1.34 -5.17 -15.48
N ILE A 115 0.09 -4.70 -15.51
CA ILE A 115 -0.86 -4.86 -14.40
C ILE A 115 -1.88 -5.90 -14.83
N GLU A 116 -2.07 -6.92 -14.02
CA GLU A 116 -3.12 -7.92 -14.22
C GLU A 116 -3.94 -8.05 -12.95
N ASN A 117 -5.25 -8.13 -13.11
CA ASN A 117 -6.15 -8.37 -12.00
C ASN A 117 -7.28 -9.31 -12.41
N ALA A 118 -7.48 -10.32 -11.58
CA ALA A 118 -8.56 -11.28 -11.74
C ALA A 118 -9.90 -10.70 -11.29
N ALA A 119 -10.99 -11.32 -11.73
CA ALA A 119 -12.33 -10.98 -11.27
C ALA A 119 -12.45 -11.17 -9.74
N GLY A 120 -13.11 -10.22 -9.06
CA GLY A 120 -13.42 -10.34 -7.64
C GLY A 120 -13.46 -9.03 -6.85
N ALA A 121 -12.93 -7.93 -7.39
CA ALA A 121 -12.94 -6.62 -6.74
C ALA A 121 -13.83 -5.61 -7.49
N THR A 122 -14.53 -4.75 -6.74
CA THR A 122 -15.35 -3.65 -7.30
C THR A 122 -14.94 -2.27 -6.77
N ASP A 123 -13.95 -2.23 -5.89
CA ASP A 123 -13.40 -0.99 -5.33
C ASP A 123 -12.20 -0.50 -6.16
N TYR A 124 -11.83 0.76 -5.94
CA TYR A 124 -10.56 1.27 -6.45
C TYR A 124 -9.39 0.51 -5.82
N LEU A 125 -8.43 0.17 -6.68
CA LEU A 125 -7.17 -0.46 -6.35
C LEU A 125 -6.04 0.41 -6.90
N ALA A 126 -5.10 0.76 -6.04
CA ALA A 126 -3.86 1.39 -6.49
C ALA A 126 -2.95 0.32 -7.11
N HIS A 127 -2.29 0.68 -8.20
CA HIS A 127 -1.24 -0.10 -8.82
C HIS A 127 0.03 0.73 -8.91
N ARG A 128 1.17 0.10 -8.63
CA ARG A 128 2.47 0.75 -8.65
C ARG A 128 3.47 -0.02 -9.49
N ILE A 129 4.06 0.65 -10.47
CA ILE A 129 5.02 0.07 -11.41
C ILE A 129 6.20 1.00 -11.59
N SER A 130 7.41 0.45 -11.48
CA SER A 130 8.62 1.21 -11.80
C SER A 130 8.76 1.37 -13.31
N ILE A 131 8.82 2.61 -13.79
CA ILE A 131 9.19 2.91 -15.18
C ILE A 131 10.69 3.13 -15.20
N ASP A 132 11.41 2.03 -15.40
CA ASP A 132 12.86 1.98 -15.29
C ASP A 132 13.57 2.43 -16.58
N ASP A 133 12.95 3.21 -17.46
CA ASP A 133 13.47 3.51 -18.80
C ASP A 133 14.14 4.91 -18.94
N PRO A 134 15.49 4.99 -19.05
CA PRO A 134 16.19 6.27 -19.07
C PRO A 134 15.99 6.96 -20.42
N GLY A 135 15.37 8.13 -20.40
CA GLY A 135 15.27 9.02 -21.55
C GLY A 135 13.91 9.68 -21.67
N ARG A 136 13.85 10.73 -22.49
CA ARG A 136 12.62 11.46 -22.77
C ARG A 136 11.68 10.63 -23.66
N LYS A 137 10.72 9.93 -23.05
CA LYS A 137 9.84 8.96 -23.72
C LYS A 137 8.36 9.25 -23.49
N PHE A 138 7.54 8.94 -24.47
CA PHE A 138 6.08 8.92 -24.35
C PHE A 138 5.64 7.65 -23.65
N ILE A 139 4.59 7.74 -22.85
CA ILE A 139 3.97 6.62 -22.15
C ILE A 139 2.67 6.28 -22.89
N ARG A 140 2.49 5.00 -23.23
CA ARG A 140 1.22 4.45 -23.72
C ARG A 140 0.70 3.42 -22.74
N ILE A 141 -0.59 3.49 -22.48
CA ILE A 141 -1.32 2.58 -21.60
C ILE A 141 -2.33 1.87 -22.47
N ASP A 142 -2.11 0.58 -22.71
CA ASP A 142 -3.05 -0.28 -23.41
C ASP A 142 -3.84 -1.07 -22.37
N ILE A 143 -5.15 -0.91 -22.39
CA ILE A 143 -6.08 -1.44 -21.38
C ILE A 143 -6.93 -2.51 -22.07
N GLU A 144 -6.97 -3.69 -21.51
CA GLU A 144 -7.83 -4.80 -21.91
C GLU A 144 -8.76 -5.13 -20.74
N SER A 145 -10.07 -5.01 -20.96
CA SER A 145 -11.11 -5.31 -19.98
C SER A 145 -11.99 -6.45 -20.47
N VAL A 146 -12.20 -7.45 -19.61
CA VAL A 146 -13.01 -8.64 -19.91
C VAL A 146 -14.20 -8.66 -18.96
N ASN A 147 -15.38 -8.99 -19.50
CA ASN A 147 -16.65 -9.14 -18.77
C ASN A 147 -17.20 -7.88 -18.07
N GLY A 148 -16.64 -6.69 -18.32
CA GLY A 148 -17.25 -5.44 -17.88
C GLY A 148 -16.40 -4.22 -18.16
N GLN A 149 -16.83 -3.09 -17.61
CA GLN A 149 -16.18 -1.79 -17.73
C GLN A 149 -15.17 -1.56 -16.60
N LEU A 150 -14.22 -0.65 -16.84
CA LEU A 150 -13.19 -0.23 -15.89
C LEU A 150 -13.21 1.28 -15.73
N ALA A 151 -13.10 1.75 -14.49
CA ALA A 151 -12.80 3.14 -14.20
C ALA A 151 -11.31 3.29 -13.84
N LEU A 152 -10.65 4.29 -14.40
CA LEU A 152 -9.27 4.66 -14.10
C LEU A 152 -9.25 6.09 -13.58
N ASP A 153 -8.39 6.35 -12.60
CA ASP A 153 -8.22 7.70 -12.07
C ASP A 153 -6.85 7.91 -11.43
N ASP A 154 -6.51 9.16 -11.10
CA ASP A 154 -5.34 9.58 -10.35
C ASP A 154 -4.03 8.94 -10.83
N PHE A 155 -3.69 9.22 -12.10
CA PHE A 155 -2.42 8.78 -12.66
C PHE A 155 -1.31 9.71 -12.19
N VAL A 156 -0.31 9.16 -11.50
CA VAL A 156 0.84 9.92 -10.99
C VAL A 156 2.13 9.20 -11.36
N LEU A 157 3.14 9.96 -11.75
CA LEU A 157 4.49 9.47 -11.93
C LEU A 157 5.43 10.27 -11.04
N ASP A 158 5.87 9.63 -9.96
CA ASP A 158 6.80 10.21 -9.00
C ASP A 158 8.25 9.91 -9.39
N ARG A 159 9.19 10.77 -9.02
CA ARG A 159 10.63 10.49 -9.23
C ARG A 159 11.08 9.36 -8.31
N ILE A 160 11.92 8.46 -8.82
CA ILE A 160 12.64 7.48 -8.01
C ILE A 160 14.06 7.98 -7.74
N LEU A 161 14.59 7.68 -6.55
CA LEU A 161 15.97 7.98 -6.14
C LEU A 161 17.02 7.43 -7.13
N LEU A 162 18.15 8.14 -7.22
CA LEU A 162 19.30 7.93 -8.11
C LEU A 162 19.82 6.47 -8.15
N ASP A 163 19.57 5.70 -7.10
CA ASP A 163 20.02 4.30 -6.93
C ASP A 163 19.43 3.34 -7.97
N THR A 164 18.25 3.62 -8.52
CA THR A 164 17.65 2.79 -9.61
C THR A 164 18.25 3.13 -10.98
N ALA A 165 18.76 4.35 -11.17
CA ALA A 165 19.46 4.74 -12.40
C ALA A 165 20.85 4.08 -12.52
N LEU A 166 21.49 3.74 -11.39
CA LEU A 166 22.79 3.09 -11.35
C LEU A 166 22.75 1.64 -11.87
N GLN A 167 21.65 0.91 -11.66
CA GLN A 167 21.50 -0.49 -12.08
C GLN A 167 21.53 -0.72 -13.60
N LYS A 168 21.06 0.22 -14.43
CA LYS A 168 21.15 0.07 -15.90
C LYS A 168 22.57 0.27 -16.45
N ASN A 169 23.42 0.96 -15.69
CA ASN A 169 24.85 0.99 -16.01
C ASN A 169 25.46 -0.41 -15.78
N GLU A 170 24.94 -1.18 -14.82
CA GLU A 170 25.45 -2.49 -14.40
C GLU A 170 25.23 -3.59 -15.43
N GLN A 171 24.00 -3.76 -15.93
CA GLN A 171 23.70 -4.75 -16.97
C GLN A 171 24.49 -4.47 -18.26
N LYS A 172 24.68 -3.19 -18.60
CA LYS A 172 25.51 -2.76 -19.75
C LYS A 172 27.00 -3.04 -19.51
N ILE A 173 27.49 -2.89 -18.28
CA ILE A 173 28.86 -3.24 -17.91
C ILE A 173 29.07 -4.75 -18.01
N ILE A 174 28.16 -5.59 -17.49
CA ILE A 174 28.30 -7.06 -17.54
C ILE A 174 28.21 -7.57 -18.98
N SER A 175 27.21 -7.15 -19.76
CA SER A 175 27.10 -7.53 -21.16
C SER A 175 28.31 -7.03 -21.97
N GLY A 176 28.75 -5.80 -21.71
CA GLY A 176 29.95 -5.21 -22.31
C GLY A 176 31.22 -5.99 -21.98
N ILE A 177 31.39 -6.45 -20.73
CA ILE A 177 32.50 -7.33 -20.32
C ILE A 177 32.45 -8.65 -21.07
N LEU A 178 31.29 -9.31 -21.13
CA LEU A 178 31.14 -10.61 -21.81
C LEU A 178 31.38 -10.51 -23.32
N ASP A 179 30.95 -9.41 -23.96
CA ASP A 179 31.19 -9.17 -25.38
C ASP A 179 32.65 -8.79 -25.66
N GLN A 180 33.28 -8.01 -24.78
CA GLN A 180 34.71 -7.70 -24.87
C GLN A 180 35.59 -8.93 -24.65
N LEU A 181 35.23 -9.83 -23.72
CA LEU A 181 35.91 -11.12 -23.55
C LEU A 181 35.86 -11.97 -24.83
N LYS A 182 34.81 -11.84 -25.65
CA LYS A 182 34.68 -12.53 -26.94
C LYS A 182 35.45 -11.86 -28.09
N THR A 183 35.61 -10.53 -28.06
CA THR A 183 36.09 -9.76 -29.24
C THR A 183 37.42 -9.05 -29.07
N ASN A 184 37.85 -8.65 -27.86
CA ASN A 184 39.07 -7.86 -27.67
C ASN A 184 39.69 -8.03 -26.26
N LYS A 185 40.93 -8.52 -26.18
CA LYS A 185 41.66 -8.84 -24.94
C LYS A 185 42.35 -7.63 -24.28
N ASN A 186 41.77 -6.43 -24.36
CA ASN A 186 42.40 -5.27 -23.72
C ASN A 186 42.21 -5.34 -22.20
N TYR A 187 43.28 -5.71 -21.50
CA TYR A 187 43.29 -5.90 -20.05
C TYR A 187 42.88 -4.64 -19.28
N ASP A 188 43.30 -3.44 -19.70
CA ASP A 188 43.03 -2.21 -18.97
C ASP A 188 41.55 -1.83 -18.99
N VAL A 189 40.89 -2.04 -20.13
CA VAL A 189 39.44 -1.78 -20.30
C VAL A 189 38.61 -2.78 -19.49
N GLN A 190 39.02 -4.05 -19.47
CA GLN A 190 38.36 -5.09 -18.67
C GLN A 190 38.56 -4.87 -17.17
N ALA A 191 39.77 -4.48 -16.76
CA ALA A 191 40.09 -4.18 -15.37
C ALA A 191 39.27 -2.99 -14.83
N GLU A 192 39.09 -1.93 -15.63
CA GLU A 192 38.23 -0.80 -15.25
C GLU A 192 36.74 -1.20 -15.20
N SER A 193 36.29 -2.04 -16.12
CA SER A 193 34.93 -2.57 -16.11
C SER A 193 34.65 -3.41 -14.84
N PHE A 194 35.63 -4.19 -14.38
CA PHE A 194 35.51 -4.92 -13.10
C PHE A 194 35.52 -4.00 -11.87
N ARG A 195 36.27 -2.88 -11.90
CA ARG A 195 36.20 -1.87 -10.83
C ARG A 195 34.82 -1.22 -10.76
N ALA A 196 34.25 -0.88 -11.92
CA ALA A 196 32.90 -0.33 -11.99
C ALA A 196 31.85 -1.34 -11.50
N LEU A 197 31.98 -2.61 -11.90
CA LEU A 197 31.14 -3.70 -11.40
C LEU A 197 31.22 -3.84 -9.87
N GLY A 198 32.43 -3.83 -9.29
CA GLY A 198 32.62 -3.92 -7.85
C GLY A 198 31.95 -2.78 -7.09
N LYS A 199 32.11 -1.54 -7.56
CA LYS A 199 31.45 -0.36 -6.96
C LYS A 199 29.93 -0.48 -7.00
N ASN A 200 29.40 -0.88 -8.14
CA ASN A 200 27.97 -1.03 -8.33
C ASN A 200 27.39 -2.17 -7.47
N TYR A 201 28.07 -3.32 -7.44
CA TYR A 201 27.71 -4.42 -6.56
C TYR A 201 27.70 -3.97 -5.09
N ALA A 202 28.66 -3.17 -4.65
CA ALA A 202 28.66 -2.62 -3.31
C ALA A 202 27.53 -1.61 -3.05
N ALA A 203 27.16 -0.77 -4.03
CA ALA A 203 26.06 0.20 -3.90
C ALA A 203 24.71 -0.47 -3.61
N GLN A 204 24.49 -1.68 -4.12
CA GLN A 204 23.26 -2.44 -3.88
C GLN A 204 23.08 -2.86 -2.41
N LEU A 205 24.15 -2.89 -1.60
CA LEU A 205 24.04 -3.13 -0.15
C LEU A 205 23.22 -2.04 0.53
N ASP A 206 23.43 -0.77 0.15
CA ASP A 206 22.65 0.33 0.73
C ASP A 206 21.20 0.29 0.27
N SER A 207 20.95 -0.07 -1.00
CA SER A 207 19.58 -0.27 -1.49
C SER A 207 18.86 -1.38 -0.71
N GLN A 208 19.47 -2.55 -0.56
CA GLN A 208 18.89 -3.65 0.24
C GLN A 208 18.62 -3.24 1.70
N ARG A 209 19.54 -2.48 2.32
CA ARG A 209 19.36 -1.91 3.66
C ARG A 209 18.13 -0.99 3.72
N GLN A 210 18.03 -0.03 2.78
CA GLN A 210 16.91 0.91 2.72
C GLN A 210 15.58 0.17 2.61
N TYR A 211 15.45 -0.80 1.69
CA TYR A 211 14.22 -1.59 1.56
C TYR A 211 13.88 -2.41 2.81
N LEU A 212 14.88 -2.94 3.53
CA LEU A 212 14.65 -3.58 4.83
C LEU A 212 14.16 -2.60 5.89
N GLU A 213 14.73 -1.39 5.96
CA GLU A 213 14.30 -0.34 6.87
C GLU A 213 12.87 0.12 6.57
N TYR A 214 12.56 0.36 5.30
CA TYR A 214 11.22 0.72 4.85
C TYR A 214 10.21 -0.37 5.20
N ALA A 215 10.53 -1.63 4.93
CA ALA A 215 9.67 -2.75 5.30
C ALA A 215 9.49 -2.91 6.82
N ASN A 216 10.54 -2.66 7.62
CA ASN A 216 10.44 -2.63 9.09
C ASN A 216 9.50 -1.53 9.58
N ALA A 217 9.56 -0.35 8.97
CA ALA A 217 8.71 0.77 9.30
C ALA A 217 7.25 0.51 8.89
N ILE A 218 6.99 -0.02 7.68
CA ILE A 218 5.66 -0.45 7.24
C ILE A 218 5.08 -1.50 8.19
N TYR A 219 5.87 -2.52 8.55
CA TYR A 219 5.45 -3.54 9.52
C TYR A 219 5.02 -2.93 10.85
N SER A 220 5.79 -1.95 11.34
CA SER A 220 5.50 -1.26 12.60
C SER A 220 4.23 -0.43 12.52
N SER A 221 4.02 0.29 11.41
CA SER A 221 2.80 1.08 11.15
C SER A 221 1.54 0.21 11.07
N ILE A 222 1.60 -0.94 10.39
CA ILE A 222 0.49 -1.90 10.33
C ILE A 222 0.21 -2.48 11.73
N THR A 223 1.26 -2.88 12.44
CA THR A 223 1.14 -3.40 13.81
C THR A 223 0.49 -2.37 14.75
N PHE A 224 0.85 -1.09 14.61
CA PHE A 224 0.25 -0.01 15.38
C PHE A 224 -1.26 0.14 15.11
N VAL A 225 -1.69 0.08 13.85
CA VAL A 225 -3.11 0.15 13.49
C VAL A 225 -3.88 -1.03 14.10
N LEU A 226 -3.37 -2.26 13.93
CA LEU A 226 -3.94 -3.47 14.52
C LEU A 226 -4.04 -3.37 16.05
N ALA A 227 -2.98 -2.87 16.71
CA ALA A 227 -2.95 -2.73 18.17
C ALA A 227 -3.90 -1.63 18.69
N SER A 228 -4.09 -0.53 17.95
CA SER A 228 -4.95 0.57 18.36
C SER A 228 -6.42 0.14 18.48
N SER A 229 -6.85 -0.78 17.60
CA SER A 229 -8.19 -1.38 17.57
C SER A 229 -9.37 -0.40 17.54
N GLU A 230 -9.16 0.89 17.24
CA GLU A 230 -10.25 1.88 17.30
C GLU A 230 -11.34 1.59 16.27
N ARG A 231 -10.98 1.13 15.07
CA ARG A 231 -11.95 0.67 14.07
C ARG A 231 -12.74 -0.55 14.58
N ASN A 232 -12.07 -1.48 15.25
CA ASN A 232 -12.68 -2.67 15.88
C ASN A 232 -13.57 -2.33 17.08
N LYS A 233 -13.35 -1.22 17.78
CA LYS A 233 -14.22 -0.77 18.87
C LYS A 233 -15.54 -0.19 18.36
N MET A 234 -15.62 0.23 17.10
CA MET A 234 -16.86 0.72 16.49
C MET A 234 -17.88 -0.39 16.28
N SER A 235 -17.46 -1.64 16.13
CA SER A 235 -18.38 -2.79 16.07
C SER A 235 -18.82 -3.31 17.45
N ASN A 236 -18.49 -2.60 18.54
CA ASN A 236 -18.91 -3.00 19.87
C ASN A 236 -20.33 -2.50 20.20
N PRO A 237 -21.31 -3.39 20.44
CA PRO A 237 -22.69 -2.99 20.73
C PRO A 237 -22.81 -2.10 21.99
N MET A 238 -21.92 -2.25 22.96
CA MET A 238 -21.93 -1.51 24.22
C MET A 238 -21.60 -0.03 24.08
N ALA A 239 -20.98 0.38 22.98
CA ALA A 239 -20.71 1.79 22.68
C ALA A 239 -22.02 2.58 22.44
N TYR A 240 -23.09 1.88 22.07
CA TYR A 240 -24.31 2.49 21.54
C TYR A 240 -25.40 2.65 22.60
N ALA A 241 -26.19 3.71 22.48
CA ALA A 241 -27.29 4.01 23.37
C ALA A 241 -28.46 3.04 23.17
N SER A 242 -28.80 2.71 21.92
CA SER A 242 -29.94 1.80 21.65
C SER A 242 -29.74 0.45 22.31
N PHE A 243 -28.54 -0.15 22.17
CA PHE A 243 -28.24 -1.42 22.82
C PHE A 243 -28.36 -1.34 24.34
N ARG A 244 -27.80 -0.30 24.96
CA ARG A 244 -27.89 -0.09 26.42
C ARG A 244 -29.34 0.08 26.88
N THR A 245 -30.18 0.76 26.11
CA THR A 245 -31.62 0.89 26.39
C THR A 245 -32.32 -0.46 26.26
N ILE A 246 -32.07 -1.24 25.21
CA ILE A 246 -32.63 -2.59 25.06
C ILE A 246 -32.26 -3.48 26.25
N LEU A 247 -31.01 -3.43 26.70
CA LEU A 247 -30.55 -4.17 27.89
C LEU A 247 -31.30 -3.73 29.16
N ALA A 248 -31.51 -2.43 29.35
CA ALA A 248 -32.23 -1.91 30.51
C ALA A 248 -33.71 -2.34 30.47
N ASP A 249 -34.36 -2.26 29.31
CA ASP A 249 -35.75 -2.65 29.11
C ASP A 249 -35.94 -4.16 29.34
N ALA A 250 -35.02 -4.99 28.83
CA ALA A 250 -35.05 -6.43 29.09
C ALA A 250 -34.82 -6.77 30.57
N LYS A 251 -33.87 -6.11 31.24
CA LYS A 251 -33.60 -6.31 32.68
C LYS A 251 -34.81 -5.98 33.56
N ARG A 252 -35.59 -4.98 33.17
CA ARG A 252 -36.78 -4.54 33.91
C ARG A 252 -37.86 -5.61 34.03
N VAL A 253 -37.97 -6.48 33.04
CA VAL A 253 -39.02 -7.53 32.97
C VAL A 253 -38.46 -8.95 33.16
N ALA A 254 -37.13 -9.10 33.13
CA ALA A 254 -36.46 -10.38 33.34
C ALA A 254 -36.43 -10.78 34.83
N SER A 255 -36.68 -12.07 35.09
CA SER A 255 -36.42 -12.72 36.38
C SER A 255 -34.92 -12.65 36.77
N PRO A 256 -34.55 -12.82 38.06
CA PRO A 256 -33.15 -12.80 38.48
C PRO A 256 -32.25 -13.77 37.71
N LEU A 257 -32.76 -14.97 37.39
CA LEU A 257 -32.04 -15.96 36.59
C LEU A 257 -31.83 -15.50 35.14
N GLN A 258 -32.86 -14.90 34.52
CA GLN A 258 -32.75 -14.34 33.17
C GLN A 258 -31.79 -13.14 33.14
N GLN A 259 -31.78 -12.29 34.17
CA GLN A 259 -30.82 -11.20 34.29
C GLN A 259 -29.38 -11.72 34.39
N ALA A 260 -29.14 -12.80 35.17
CA ALA A 260 -27.83 -13.42 35.25
C ALA A 260 -27.37 -13.99 33.89
N ARG A 261 -28.27 -14.64 33.14
CA ARG A 261 -28.01 -15.12 31.77
C ARG A 261 -27.69 -13.95 30.84
N LEU A 262 -28.48 -12.88 30.88
CA LEU A 262 -28.26 -11.68 30.07
C LEU A 262 -26.90 -11.05 30.35
N ASN A 263 -26.53 -10.89 31.62
CA ASN A 263 -25.22 -10.36 32.01
C ASN A 263 -24.08 -11.26 31.50
N SER A 264 -24.26 -12.58 31.53
CA SER A 264 -23.29 -13.52 30.96
C SER A 264 -23.15 -13.39 29.44
N MET A 265 -24.25 -13.21 28.72
CA MET A 265 -24.24 -13.07 27.25
C MET A 265 -23.53 -11.79 26.79
N VAL A 266 -23.66 -10.69 27.54
CA VAL A 266 -23.05 -9.40 27.15
C VAL A 266 -21.62 -9.21 27.63
N LYS A 267 -21.16 -10.04 28.58
CA LYS A 267 -19.81 -9.99 29.15
C LYS A 267 -18.67 -9.94 28.10
N PRO A 268 -18.72 -10.65 26.96
CA PRO A 268 -17.68 -10.57 25.93
C PRO A 268 -17.50 -9.17 25.32
N PHE A 269 -18.52 -8.31 25.38
CA PHE A 269 -18.49 -6.95 24.81
C PHE A 269 -17.94 -5.90 25.79
N GLY A 270 -17.59 -6.31 27.00
CA GLY A 270 -17.07 -5.43 28.04
C GLY A 270 -18.00 -5.30 29.24
N ASP A 271 -17.63 -4.41 30.15
CA ASP A 271 -18.34 -4.21 31.42
C ASP A 271 -19.07 -2.86 31.45
N LEU A 272 -20.36 -2.92 31.77
CA LEU A 272 -21.24 -1.75 31.98
C LEU A 272 -20.76 -0.85 33.12
N VAL A 273 -20.13 -1.43 34.15
CA VAL A 273 -19.72 -0.73 35.37
C VAL A 273 -18.42 0.03 35.17
N THR A 274 -17.45 -0.58 34.46
CA THR A 274 -16.14 0.06 34.19
C THR A 274 -16.09 0.78 32.85
N ALA A 275 -17.17 0.75 32.05
CA ALA A 275 -17.27 1.34 30.71
C ALA A 275 -16.11 0.92 29.77
N THR A 276 -15.61 -0.30 29.94
CA THR A 276 -14.53 -0.85 29.13
C THR A 276 -15.11 -1.52 27.89
N LEU A 277 -14.63 -1.14 26.70
CA LEU A 277 -15.00 -1.77 25.44
C LEU A 277 -13.93 -2.80 25.04
N THR A 278 -14.38 -3.99 24.65
CA THR A 278 -13.53 -5.01 24.03
C THR A 278 -13.62 -4.95 22.51
N VAL A 279 -12.61 -5.52 21.84
CA VAL A 279 -12.64 -5.75 20.39
C VAL A 279 -13.64 -6.86 20.08
N VAL A 280 -14.54 -6.60 19.13
CA VAL A 280 -15.56 -7.56 18.72
C VAL A 280 -15.18 -8.18 17.38
N SER A 281 -15.08 -9.50 17.37
CA SER A 281 -14.91 -10.28 16.14
C SER A 281 -16.25 -10.67 15.54
N ALA A 282 -16.27 -10.95 14.23
CA ALA A 282 -17.42 -11.54 13.53
C ALA A 282 -17.97 -12.79 14.25
N GLY A 283 -17.09 -13.65 14.74
CA GLY A 283 -17.47 -14.86 15.48
C GLY A 283 -18.15 -14.56 16.81
N THR A 284 -17.66 -13.56 17.56
CA THR A 284 -18.26 -13.13 18.83
C THR A 284 -19.68 -12.58 18.61
N TYR A 285 -19.88 -11.82 17.55
CA TYR A 285 -21.18 -11.25 17.21
C TYR A 285 -22.19 -12.32 16.79
N ALA A 286 -21.82 -13.23 15.87
CA ALA A 286 -22.71 -14.29 15.40
C ALA A 286 -23.14 -15.23 16.54
N ALA A 287 -22.23 -15.54 17.46
CA ALA A 287 -22.51 -16.34 18.64
C ALA A 287 -23.45 -15.65 19.66
N PHE A 288 -23.64 -14.33 19.54
CA PHE A 288 -24.46 -13.53 20.43
C PHE A 288 -25.82 -13.13 19.84
N ALA A 289 -25.85 -12.68 18.58
CA ALA A 289 -26.99 -11.99 18.00
C ALA A 289 -28.29 -12.81 18.04
N GLU A 290 -28.26 -14.06 17.56
CA GLU A 290 -29.45 -14.93 17.52
C GLU A 290 -29.88 -15.42 18.92
N PRO A 291 -28.97 -15.87 19.80
CA PRO A 291 -29.32 -16.15 21.19
C PRO A 291 -29.92 -14.96 21.92
N PHE A 292 -29.42 -13.75 21.66
CA PHE A 292 -29.94 -12.52 22.27
C PHE A 292 -31.34 -12.17 21.78
N LYS A 293 -31.62 -12.27 20.47
CA LYS A 293 -32.98 -12.10 19.93
C LYS A 293 -33.95 -13.11 20.55
N SER A 294 -33.54 -14.37 20.64
CA SER A 294 -34.33 -15.44 21.28
C SER A 294 -34.57 -15.17 22.77
N PHE A 295 -33.57 -14.65 23.47
CA PHE A 295 -33.69 -14.22 24.86
C PHE A 295 -34.70 -13.08 25.01
N LEU A 296 -34.68 -12.07 24.13
CA LEU A 296 -35.65 -10.97 24.16
C LEU A 296 -37.07 -11.48 23.91
N ALA A 297 -37.26 -12.30 22.88
CA ALA A 297 -38.56 -12.88 22.55
C ALA A 297 -39.14 -13.67 23.74
N SER A 298 -38.33 -14.53 24.37
CA SER A 298 -38.78 -15.28 25.56
C SER A 298 -39.01 -14.38 26.78
N THR A 299 -38.18 -13.38 27.01
CA THR A 299 -38.31 -12.48 28.18
C THR A 299 -39.60 -11.67 28.14
N PHE A 300 -40.01 -11.23 26.94
CA PHE A 300 -41.26 -10.50 26.72
C PHE A 300 -42.46 -11.39 26.39
N ASP A 301 -42.32 -12.71 26.52
CA ASP A 301 -43.44 -13.63 26.38
C ASP A 301 -44.31 -13.60 27.64
N ARG A 302 -45.64 -13.63 27.43
CA ARG A 302 -46.65 -13.52 28.48
C ARG A 302 -46.47 -14.56 29.57
N SER A 303 -46.21 -15.81 29.18
CA SER A 303 -45.97 -16.90 30.12
C SER A 303 -44.73 -16.69 31.00
N ASN A 304 -43.78 -15.86 30.57
CA ASN A 304 -42.54 -15.64 31.32
C ASN A 304 -42.63 -14.43 32.25
N TYR A 305 -43.15 -13.29 31.78
CA TYR A 305 -43.24 -12.08 32.63
C TYR A 305 -44.41 -12.12 33.63
N GLU A 306 -45.50 -12.86 33.35
CA GLU A 306 -46.59 -13.05 34.34
C GLU A 306 -46.11 -13.83 35.57
N ASN A 307 -45.14 -14.72 35.39
CA ASN A 307 -44.57 -15.59 36.43
C ASN A 307 -43.30 -15.02 37.10
N ALA A 308 -42.85 -13.83 36.71
CA ALA A 308 -41.55 -13.27 37.11
C ALA A 308 -41.59 -12.36 38.37
N ASP A 309 -42.62 -12.47 39.23
CA ASP A 309 -42.81 -11.60 40.42
C ASP A 309 -42.71 -10.09 40.13
N LEU A 310 -43.08 -9.66 38.91
CA LEU A 310 -43.03 -8.27 38.50
C LEU A 310 -44.17 -7.45 39.12
N ASN A 311 -43.89 -6.18 39.44
CA ASN A 311 -44.92 -5.22 39.85
C ASN A 311 -45.88 -4.89 38.68
N ARG A 312 -47.06 -4.31 38.99
CA ARG A 312 -48.09 -3.98 37.99
C ARG A 312 -47.59 -3.06 36.87
N LYS A 313 -46.68 -2.12 37.18
CA LYS A 313 -46.13 -1.15 36.22
C LYS A 313 -45.21 -1.83 35.21
N ASP A 314 -44.44 -2.82 35.65
CA ASP A 314 -43.47 -3.55 34.81
C ASP A 314 -44.16 -4.60 33.94
N ARG A 315 -45.23 -5.23 34.44
CA ARG A 315 -46.11 -6.09 33.61
C ARG A 315 -46.77 -5.31 32.47
N LYS A 316 -47.38 -4.17 32.78
CA LYS A 316 -47.98 -3.29 31.77
C LYS A 316 -46.94 -2.79 30.76
N PHE A 317 -45.72 -2.52 31.22
CA PHE A 317 -44.62 -2.16 30.32
C PHE A 317 -44.27 -3.30 29.35
N ALA A 318 -44.19 -4.55 29.83
CA ALA A 318 -43.91 -5.72 29.00
C ALA A 318 -44.98 -5.90 27.90
N GLU A 319 -46.26 -5.79 28.26
CA GLU A 319 -47.40 -5.88 27.33
C GLU A 319 -47.36 -4.80 26.24
N GLU A 320 -47.06 -3.55 26.59
CA GLU A 320 -47.12 -2.42 25.65
C GLU A 320 -45.86 -2.23 24.80
N ASN A 321 -44.72 -2.74 25.25
CA ASN A 321 -43.41 -2.43 24.66
C ASN A 321 -42.61 -3.64 24.18
N GLY A 322 -43.01 -4.88 24.48
CA GLY A 322 -42.24 -6.08 24.12
C GLY A 322 -41.92 -6.18 22.63
N LEU A 323 -42.93 -6.03 21.76
CA LEU A 323 -42.73 -6.03 20.31
C LEU A 323 -41.80 -4.90 19.85
N LYS A 324 -41.99 -3.69 20.39
CA LYS A 324 -41.15 -2.52 20.05
C LYS A 324 -39.69 -2.71 20.47
N VAL A 325 -39.44 -3.34 21.61
CA VAL A 325 -38.07 -3.64 22.08
C VAL A 325 -37.42 -4.68 21.17
N TYR A 326 -38.18 -5.70 20.74
CA TYR A 326 -37.68 -6.70 19.80
C TYR A 326 -37.34 -6.10 18.44
N GLU A 327 -38.26 -5.32 17.83
CA GLU A 327 -38.03 -4.64 16.54
C GLU A 327 -36.83 -3.69 16.58
N LYS A 328 -36.66 -2.95 17.68
CA LYS A 328 -35.48 -2.11 17.90
C LYS A 328 -34.19 -2.93 17.99
N ALA A 329 -34.22 -4.07 18.67
CA ALA A 329 -33.07 -4.94 18.78
C ALA A 329 -32.69 -5.56 17.44
N GLU A 330 -33.67 -6.01 16.65
CA GLU A 330 -33.45 -6.54 15.31
C GLU A 330 -32.83 -5.48 14.40
N THR A 331 -33.41 -4.28 14.35
CA THR A 331 -32.89 -3.16 13.56
C THR A 331 -31.45 -2.82 13.96
N PHE A 332 -31.20 -2.60 15.25
CA PHE A 332 -29.88 -2.25 15.75
C PHE A 332 -28.83 -3.34 15.47
N LEU A 333 -29.18 -4.61 15.66
CA LEU A 333 -28.27 -5.71 15.40
C LEU A 333 -27.92 -5.78 13.91
N SER A 334 -28.89 -5.64 13.01
CA SER A 334 -28.62 -5.62 11.57
C SER A 334 -27.78 -4.42 11.12
N GLU A 335 -27.96 -3.25 11.73
CA GLU A 335 -27.08 -2.08 11.50
C GLU A 335 -25.65 -2.35 11.98
N LEU A 336 -25.50 -2.97 13.15
CA LEU A 336 -24.20 -3.34 13.72
C LEU A 336 -23.50 -4.46 12.92
N GLU A 337 -24.26 -5.38 12.33
CA GLU A 337 -23.71 -6.44 11.47
C GLU A 337 -23.04 -5.85 10.22
N LYS A 338 -23.67 -4.84 9.59
CA LYS A 338 -23.08 -4.13 8.44
C LYS A 338 -21.74 -3.49 8.81
N GLU A 339 -21.68 -2.85 9.97
CA GLU A 339 -20.44 -2.26 10.49
C GLU A 339 -19.37 -3.33 10.71
N LEU A 340 -19.74 -4.44 11.34
CA LEU A 340 -18.81 -5.52 11.66
C LEU A 340 -18.24 -6.20 10.41
N LEU A 341 -19.04 -6.33 9.35
CA LEU A 341 -18.56 -6.85 8.06
C LEU A 341 -17.47 -5.95 7.49
N GLN A 342 -17.67 -4.62 7.46
CA GLN A 342 -16.65 -3.68 6.98
C GLN A 342 -15.37 -3.75 7.80
N VAL A 343 -15.51 -3.79 9.13
CA VAL A 343 -14.38 -3.92 10.08
C VAL A 343 -13.60 -5.21 9.83
N SER A 344 -14.30 -6.32 9.65
CA SER A 344 -13.68 -7.64 9.47
C SER A 344 -12.91 -7.73 8.15
N THR A 345 -13.42 -7.13 7.08
CA THR A 345 -12.72 -7.04 5.79
C THR A 345 -11.43 -6.23 5.92
N LEU A 346 -11.47 -5.07 6.58
CA LEU A 346 -10.29 -4.24 6.79
C LEU A 346 -9.24 -4.94 7.67
N ASP A 347 -9.67 -5.64 8.71
CA ASP A 347 -8.75 -6.41 9.58
C ASP A 347 -8.08 -7.55 8.81
N ALA A 348 -8.84 -8.28 7.99
CA ALA A 348 -8.28 -9.34 7.14
C ALA A 348 -7.26 -8.80 6.13
N GLU A 349 -7.52 -7.64 5.51
CA GLU A 349 -6.58 -6.96 4.61
C GLU A 349 -5.30 -6.54 5.34
N LEU A 350 -5.41 -5.96 6.54
CA LEU A 350 -4.25 -5.60 7.37
C LEU A 350 -3.39 -6.82 7.71
N GLN A 351 -4.02 -7.93 8.12
CA GLN A 351 -3.31 -9.17 8.45
C GLN A 351 -2.59 -9.75 7.23
N LEU A 352 -3.24 -9.72 6.06
CA LEU A 352 -2.62 -10.16 4.81
C LEU A 352 -1.41 -9.30 4.46
N MET A 353 -1.53 -7.98 4.55
CA MET A 353 -0.42 -7.06 4.31
C MET A 353 0.73 -7.27 5.31
N LEU A 354 0.43 -7.44 6.60
CA LEU A 354 1.43 -7.72 7.63
C LEU A 354 2.24 -8.98 7.28
N ARG A 355 1.55 -10.04 6.87
CA ARG A 355 2.17 -11.30 6.42
C ARG A 355 3.05 -11.10 5.19
N ASN A 356 2.57 -10.35 4.19
CA ASN A 356 3.33 -10.08 2.96
C ASN A 356 4.62 -9.29 3.27
N VAL A 357 4.55 -8.30 4.16
CA VAL A 357 5.71 -7.53 4.62
C VAL A 357 6.67 -8.43 5.40
N GLU A 358 6.18 -9.31 6.26
CA GLU A 358 7.03 -10.24 7.02
C GLU A 358 7.79 -11.21 6.11
N VAL A 359 7.11 -11.79 5.11
CA VAL A 359 7.74 -12.67 4.12
C VAL A 359 8.78 -11.90 3.31
N PHE A 360 8.44 -10.71 2.82
CA PHE A 360 9.39 -9.83 2.12
C PHE A 360 10.65 -9.56 2.95
N ARG A 361 10.50 -9.19 4.23
CA ARG A 361 11.62 -8.92 5.14
C ARG A 361 12.53 -10.15 5.31
N LYS A 362 11.93 -11.32 5.52
CA LYS A 362 12.67 -12.59 5.69
C LYS A 362 13.45 -12.97 4.43
N ASP A 363 12.82 -12.84 3.27
CA ASP A 363 13.45 -13.15 1.99
C ASP A 363 14.58 -12.17 1.66
N LEU A 364 14.37 -10.87 1.90
CA LEU A 364 15.38 -9.85 1.66
C LEU A 364 16.56 -9.94 2.65
N ASP A 365 16.32 -10.28 3.93
CA ASP A 365 17.40 -10.57 4.89
C ASP A 365 18.26 -11.75 4.42
N LYS A 366 17.61 -12.82 3.93
CA LYS A 366 18.31 -13.97 3.36
C LYS A 366 19.11 -13.57 2.12
N HIS A 367 18.50 -12.82 1.19
CA HIS A 367 19.17 -12.34 0.00
C HIS A 367 20.40 -11.50 0.36
N LEU A 368 20.28 -10.55 1.30
CA LEU A 368 21.40 -9.73 1.75
C LEU A 368 22.56 -10.55 2.32
N ARG A 369 22.26 -11.62 3.06
CA ARG A 369 23.29 -12.53 3.59
C ARG A 369 24.00 -13.31 2.47
N ASP A 370 23.25 -13.82 1.51
CA ASP A 370 23.81 -14.55 0.37
C ASP A 370 24.60 -13.60 -0.56
N TYR A 371 24.14 -12.35 -0.70
CA TYR A 371 24.78 -11.26 -1.42
C TYR A 371 26.13 -10.86 -0.81
N LEU A 372 26.18 -10.71 0.53
CA LEU A 372 27.42 -10.48 1.27
C LEU A 372 28.40 -11.65 1.12
N GLN A 373 27.90 -12.89 1.15
CA GLN A 373 28.72 -14.08 0.97
C GLN A 373 29.39 -14.13 -0.41
N HIS A 374 28.66 -13.79 -1.48
CA HIS A 374 29.24 -13.68 -2.82
C HIS A 374 30.23 -12.52 -2.94
N GLY A 375 29.98 -11.41 -2.23
CA GLY A 375 30.89 -10.28 -2.05
C GLY A 375 32.11 -10.60 -1.16
N GLY A 376 32.31 -11.86 -0.75
CA GLY A 376 33.49 -12.31 -0.02
C GLY A 376 33.43 -12.12 1.49
N MET A 377 32.30 -11.69 2.04
CA MET A 377 32.12 -11.51 3.47
C MET A 377 31.60 -12.81 4.10
N ALA A 378 32.13 -13.18 5.27
CA ALA A 378 31.58 -14.32 6.01
C ALA A 378 30.12 -14.04 6.42
N ARG A 379 29.28 -15.08 6.41
CA ARG A 379 27.87 -15.04 6.82
C ARG A 379 27.73 -14.90 8.34
N THR A 380 28.20 -13.79 8.89
CA THR A 380 28.19 -13.47 10.32
C THR A 380 27.20 -12.37 10.62
N GLN A 381 26.71 -12.33 11.86
CA GLN A 381 25.83 -11.25 12.31
C GLN A 381 26.58 -9.90 12.37
N GLU A 382 27.90 -9.91 12.58
CA GLU A 382 28.70 -8.70 12.60
C GLU A 382 28.70 -8.00 11.23
N ASN A 383 28.98 -8.73 10.15
CA ASN A 383 28.98 -8.18 8.79
C ASN A 383 27.59 -7.68 8.40
N TYR A 384 26.56 -8.44 8.74
CA TYR A 384 25.17 -8.02 8.56
C TYR A 384 24.87 -6.70 9.30
N SER A 385 25.25 -6.61 10.57
CA SER A 385 25.04 -5.40 11.39
C SER A 385 25.82 -4.18 10.88
N LYS A 386 26.97 -4.38 10.22
CA LYS A 386 27.71 -3.29 9.57
C LYS A 386 26.94 -2.71 8.39
N VAL A 387 26.31 -3.55 7.56
CA VAL A 387 25.41 -3.08 6.49
C VAL A 387 24.21 -2.35 7.08
N MET A 388 23.56 -2.93 8.10
CA MET A 388 22.38 -2.33 8.75
C MET A 388 22.71 -1.19 9.73
N SER A 389 23.97 -0.74 9.77
CA SER A 389 24.40 0.28 10.73
C SER A 389 23.81 1.64 10.38
N LYS A 390 23.40 2.40 11.39
CA LYS A 390 23.03 3.81 11.23
C LYS A 390 24.23 4.69 10.92
N GLU A 391 25.44 4.25 11.25
CA GLU A 391 26.68 4.99 11.00
C GLU A 391 27.17 4.77 9.56
N GLU A 392 27.33 5.88 8.83
CA GLU A 392 27.75 5.84 7.43
C GLU A 392 29.17 5.29 7.24
N SER A 393 30.07 5.56 8.18
CA SER A 393 31.45 5.03 8.15
C SER A 393 31.48 3.49 8.12
N ASN A 394 30.65 2.82 8.93
CA ASN A 394 30.56 1.37 8.95
C ASN A 394 30.01 0.83 7.62
N ARG A 395 29.02 1.52 7.04
CA ARG A 395 28.43 1.15 5.74
C ARG A 395 29.44 1.32 4.60
N GLN A 396 30.19 2.42 4.59
CA GLN A 396 31.24 2.67 3.59
C GLN A 396 32.37 1.65 3.69
N GLN A 397 32.80 1.28 4.90
CA GLN A 397 33.83 0.25 5.10
C GLN A 397 33.43 -1.11 4.52
N ILE A 398 32.21 -1.58 4.82
CA ILE A 398 31.78 -2.88 4.27
C ILE A 398 31.53 -2.83 2.76
N ALA A 399 31.03 -1.70 2.25
CA ALA A 399 30.88 -1.48 0.81
C ALA A 399 32.24 -1.51 0.08
N GLU A 400 33.27 -0.86 0.64
CA GLU A 400 34.62 -0.87 0.07
C GLU A 400 35.22 -2.29 0.07
N LEU A 401 35.08 -3.04 1.17
CA LEU A 401 35.55 -4.42 1.26
C LEU A 401 34.89 -5.31 0.19
N VAL A 402 33.57 -5.19 0.01
CA VAL A 402 32.81 -5.94 -0.99
C VAL A 402 33.22 -5.53 -2.40
N SER A 403 33.30 -4.23 -2.69
CA SER A 403 33.73 -3.71 -3.99
C SER A 403 35.12 -4.21 -4.38
N ASN A 404 36.06 -4.16 -3.44
CA ASN A 404 37.42 -4.61 -3.65
C ASN A 404 37.47 -6.13 -3.86
N HIS A 405 36.70 -6.92 -3.11
CA HIS A 405 36.64 -8.36 -3.31
C HIS A 405 36.15 -8.73 -4.70
N VAL A 406 35.01 -8.17 -5.13
CA VAL A 406 34.41 -8.46 -6.44
C VAL A 406 35.38 -8.10 -7.57
N THR A 407 35.98 -6.92 -7.48
CA THR A 407 36.99 -6.45 -8.45
C THR A 407 38.19 -7.38 -8.50
N ASN A 408 38.81 -7.67 -7.36
CA ASN A 408 40.05 -8.43 -7.28
C ASN A 408 39.85 -9.89 -7.70
N LYS A 409 38.69 -10.48 -7.38
CA LYS A 409 38.37 -11.86 -7.77
C LYS A 409 38.17 -11.99 -9.28
N ALA A 410 37.45 -11.07 -9.91
CA ALA A 410 37.29 -11.04 -11.37
C ALA A 410 38.63 -10.79 -12.08
N GLN A 411 39.43 -9.83 -11.61
CA GLN A 411 40.77 -9.58 -12.15
C GLN A 411 41.72 -10.76 -11.95
N GLY A 412 41.63 -11.47 -10.82
CA GLY A 412 42.42 -12.67 -10.56
C GLY A 412 42.13 -13.81 -11.54
N TYR A 413 40.85 -14.04 -11.87
CA TYR A 413 40.49 -15.02 -12.91
C TYR A 413 40.92 -14.58 -14.30
N LEU A 414 40.82 -13.28 -14.62
CA LEU A 414 41.33 -12.75 -15.89
C LEU A 414 42.85 -12.92 -16.02
N ALA A 415 43.61 -12.56 -14.98
CA ALA A 415 45.07 -12.63 -14.97
C ALA A 415 45.61 -14.08 -15.00
N SER A 416 44.83 -15.03 -14.47
CA SER A 416 45.16 -16.47 -14.53
C SER A 416 44.68 -17.15 -15.81
N GLU A 417 44.14 -16.39 -16.78
CA GLU A 417 43.51 -16.88 -18.02
C GLU A 417 42.38 -17.91 -17.77
N ASN A 418 41.82 -17.91 -16.56
CA ASN A 418 40.81 -18.88 -16.14
C ASN A 418 39.41 -18.44 -16.57
N THR A 419 39.15 -18.58 -17.87
CA THR A 419 37.96 -18.03 -18.53
C THR A 419 36.66 -18.67 -18.05
N THR A 420 36.67 -19.97 -17.70
CA THR A 420 35.47 -20.69 -17.24
C THR A 420 35.01 -20.15 -15.88
N GLU A 421 35.91 -20.07 -14.92
CA GLU A 421 35.63 -19.56 -13.57
C GLU A 421 35.29 -18.08 -13.59
N LEU A 422 35.93 -17.29 -14.47
CA LEU A 422 35.56 -15.88 -14.68
C LEU A 422 34.11 -15.76 -15.14
N VAL A 423 33.70 -16.52 -16.16
CA VAL A 423 32.32 -16.47 -16.69
C VAL A 423 31.33 -16.93 -15.64
N GLN A 424 31.60 -18.04 -14.93
CA GLN A 424 30.72 -18.52 -13.85
C GLN A 424 30.57 -17.47 -12.73
N TYR A 425 31.68 -16.82 -12.34
CA TYR A 425 31.66 -15.76 -11.33
C TYR A 425 30.86 -14.54 -11.79
N MET A 426 31.02 -14.14 -13.05
CA MET A 426 30.28 -13.01 -13.64
C MET A 426 28.77 -13.31 -13.75
N LEU A 427 28.40 -14.53 -14.14
CA LEU A 427 26.99 -14.97 -14.18
C LEU A 427 26.36 -14.94 -12.79
N LYS A 428 27.06 -15.44 -11.76
CA LYS A 428 26.56 -15.40 -10.39
C LYS A 428 26.45 -13.97 -9.85
N THR A 429 27.40 -13.11 -10.19
CA THR A 429 27.34 -11.67 -9.85
C THR A 429 26.11 -11.01 -10.49
N SER A 430 25.83 -11.29 -11.76
CA SER A 430 24.63 -10.80 -12.44
C SER A 430 23.36 -11.30 -11.77
N GLU A 431 23.27 -12.60 -11.46
CA GLU A 431 22.10 -13.19 -10.81
C GLU A 431 21.77 -12.50 -9.47
N GLN A 432 22.79 -12.20 -8.67
CA GLN A 432 22.64 -11.47 -7.39
C GLN A 432 22.19 -10.01 -7.60
N LEU A 433 22.69 -9.35 -8.65
CA LEU A 433 22.27 -7.99 -9.01
C LEU A 433 20.82 -7.95 -9.51
N ASP A 434 20.46 -8.89 -10.40
CA ASP A 434 19.14 -9.00 -11.01
C ASP A 434 18.07 -9.40 -9.98
N GLY A 435 18.43 -10.23 -8.98
CA GLY A 435 17.52 -10.66 -7.91
C GLY A 435 16.89 -9.51 -7.13
N MET A 436 17.56 -8.35 -7.04
CA MET A 436 17.01 -7.18 -6.37
C MET A 436 15.79 -6.58 -7.08
N GLN A 437 15.68 -6.72 -8.41
CA GLN A 437 14.55 -6.19 -9.15
C GLN A 437 13.22 -6.81 -8.67
N GLU A 438 13.23 -8.12 -8.41
CA GLU A 438 12.07 -8.83 -7.86
C GLU A 438 11.64 -8.23 -6.51
N PHE A 439 12.60 -7.88 -5.65
CA PHE A 439 12.30 -7.25 -4.37
C PHE A 439 11.71 -5.85 -4.54
N LYS A 440 12.18 -5.05 -5.50
CA LYS A 440 11.58 -3.74 -5.79
C LYS A 440 10.12 -3.88 -6.22
N GLU A 441 9.83 -4.82 -7.12
CA GLU A 441 8.48 -5.08 -7.61
C GLU A 441 7.55 -5.57 -6.48
N ARG A 442 8.01 -6.51 -5.66
CA ARG A 442 7.28 -6.98 -4.47
C ARG A 442 7.03 -5.84 -3.47
N PHE A 443 8.00 -4.95 -3.29
CA PHE A 443 7.83 -3.78 -2.42
C PHE A 443 6.81 -2.78 -2.98
N ASN A 444 6.80 -2.56 -4.30
CA ASN A 444 5.77 -1.76 -4.97
C ASN A 444 4.37 -2.35 -4.76
N GLN A 445 4.21 -3.67 -4.84
CA GLN A 445 2.93 -4.34 -4.56
C GLN A 445 2.49 -4.15 -3.10
N ILE A 446 3.41 -4.26 -2.15
CA ILE A 446 3.14 -4.03 -0.72
C ILE A 446 2.69 -2.59 -0.49
N THR A 447 3.39 -1.61 -1.06
CA THR A 447 3.06 -0.20 -0.88
C THR A 447 1.75 0.19 -1.57
N ALA A 448 1.47 -0.37 -2.75
CA ALA A 448 0.18 -0.22 -3.43
C ALA A 448 -0.98 -0.81 -2.60
N SER A 449 -0.77 -1.97 -1.98
CA SER A 449 -1.75 -2.59 -1.08
C SER A 449 -1.99 -1.71 0.14
N ALA A 450 -0.94 -1.15 0.74
CA ALA A 450 -1.04 -0.26 1.90
C ALA A 450 -1.84 1.01 1.57
N ILE A 451 -1.57 1.62 0.42
CA ILE A 451 -2.28 2.82 -0.03
C ILE A 451 -3.75 2.54 -0.33
N THR A 452 -4.02 1.41 -1.01
CA THR A 452 -5.40 0.93 -1.24
C THR A 452 -6.14 0.73 0.08
N PHE A 453 -5.48 0.11 1.06
CA PHE A 453 -6.04 -0.07 2.39
C PHE A 453 -6.34 1.26 3.08
N TYR A 454 -5.42 2.22 3.05
CA TYR A 454 -5.64 3.55 3.65
C TYR A 454 -6.84 4.26 3.03
N ASP A 455 -6.99 4.22 1.70
CA ASP A 455 -8.15 4.80 1.00
C ASP A 455 -9.46 4.09 1.40
N ARG A 456 -9.48 2.75 1.41
CA ARG A 456 -10.65 1.98 1.86
C ARG A 456 -11.02 2.26 3.30
N PHE A 457 -10.03 2.33 4.18
CA PHE A 457 -10.23 2.64 5.59
C PHE A 457 -10.83 4.03 5.76
N GLU A 458 -10.26 5.06 5.10
CA GLU A 458 -10.77 6.43 5.11
C GLU A 458 -12.23 6.51 4.62
N ARG A 459 -12.57 5.79 3.54
CA ARG A 459 -13.96 5.68 3.04
C ARG A 459 -14.88 5.01 4.05
N SER A 460 -14.44 3.92 4.68
CA SER A 460 -15.25 3.13 5.63
C SER A 460 -15.68 3.93 6.87
N ILE A 461 -14.95 5.00 7.19
CA ILE A 461 -15.24 5.88 8.32
C ILE A 461 -15.76 7.24 7.85
N SER A 462 -16.18 7.38 6.59
CA SER A 462 -16.83 8.60 6.12
C SER A 462 -18.25 8.72 6.71
N PRO A 463 -18.77 9.94 6.95
CA PRO A 463 -20.10 10.12 7.55
C PRO A 463 -21.23 9.41 6.79
N GLU A 464 -21.08 9.21 5.47
CA GLU A 464 -22.04 8.55 4.60
C GLU A 464 -22.11 7.03 4.84
N GLN A 465 -21.06 6.43 5.39
CA GLN A 465 -21.01 5.00 5.72
C GLN A 465 -21.60 4.68 7.09
N ASN A 466 -22.09 5.67 7.85
CA ASN A 466 -22.70 5.45 9.15
C ASN A 466 -23.97 4.59 9.01
N PRO A 467 -23.99 3.35 9.54
CA PRO A 467 -25.10 2.43 9.31
C PRO A 467 -26.28 2.68 10.25
N PHE A 468 -26.09 3.46 11.32
CA PHE A 468 -27.09 3.63 12.37
C PHE A 468 -28.19 4.59 11.96
N THR A 469 -29.42 4.31 12.34
CA THR A 469 -30.55 5.23 12.10
C THR A 469 -30.82 6.15 13.31
N ASP A 470 -30.61 5.68 14.54
CA ASP A 470 -30.83 6.45 15.77
C ASP A 470 -29.83 7.62 15.92
N PRO A 471 -30.28 8.85 16.24
CA PRO A 471 -29.41 10.01 16.35
C PRO A 471 -28.29 9.90 17.41
N LYS A 472 -28.55 9.21 18.53
CA LYS A 472 -27.54 9.04 19.60
C LYS A 472 -26.47 8.04 19.16
N ASP A 473 -26.88 6.98 18.48
CA ASP A 473 -25.95 5.98 17.97
C ASP A 473 -25.13 6.53 16.80
N LYS A 474 -25.74 7.32 15.91
CA LYS A 474 -25.02 8.07 14.87
C LYS A 474 -23.93 8.96 15.48
N ALA A 475 -24.24 9.70 16.54
CA ALA A 475 -23.29 10.57 17.20
C ALA A 475 -22.16 9.79 17.89
N ALA A 476 -22.49 8.66 18.53
CA ALA A 476 -21.49 7.78 19.12
C ALA A 476 -20.54 7.20 18.07
N TRP A 477 -21.09 6.69 16.95
CA TRP A 477 -20.30 6.19 15.82
C TRP A 477 -19.36 7.26 15.28
N GLU A 478 -19.85 8.48 15.04
CA GLU A 478 -19.04 9.58 14.52
C GLU A 478 -17.92 10.00 15.49
N GLN A 479 -18.14 9.89 16.80
CA GLN A 479 -17.09 10.13 17.80
C GLN A 479 -15.96 9.09 17.68
N HIS A 480 -16.30 7.81 17.48
CA HIS A 480 -15.30 6.77 17.26
C HIS A 480 -14.62 6.90 15.89
N ALA A 481 -15.39 7.22 14.84
CA ALA A 481 -14.87 7.47 13.50
C ALA A 481 -13.83 8.60 13.51
N LYS A 482 -14.08 9.71 14.22
CA LYS A 482 -13.10 10.80 14.38
C LYS A 482 -11.78 10.33 14.99
N LYS A 483 -11.82 9.49 16.02
CA LYS A 483 -10.60 8.91 16.61
C LYS A 483 -9.88 8.02 15.61
N ALA A 484 -10.61 7.13 14.92
CA ALA A 484 -10.06 6.27 13.89
C ALA A 484 -9.40 7.08 12.76
N ARG A 485 -10.00 8.21 12.33
CA ARG A 485 -9.42 9.15 11.36
C ARG A 485 -8.08 9.73 11.83
N THR A 486 -7.96 10.10 13.11
CA THR A 486 -6.69 10.59 13.65
C THR A 486 -5.60 9.51 13.66
N TYR A 487 -5.92 8.29 14.09
CA TYR A 487 -4.96 7.19 14.11
C TYR A 487 -4.50 6.78 12.72
N ILE A 488 -5.42 6.70 11.75
CA ILE A 488 -5.08 6.33 10.38
C ILE A 488 -4.23 7.43 9.73
N GLN A 489 -4.51 8.71 10.00
CA GLN A 489 -3.67 9.81 9.53
C GLN A 489 -2.23 9.70 10.06
N GLN A 490 -2.06 9.44 11.36
CA GLN A 490 -0.72 9.24 11.95
C GLN A 490 0.01 8.03 11.34
N SER A 491 -0.71 6.93 11.10
CA SER A 491 -0.15 5.74 10.44
C SER A 491 0.25 6.03 8.99
N LYS A 492 -0.59 6.74 8.24
CA LYS A 492 -0.36 7.15 6.85
C LYS A 492 0.83 8.11 6.75
N GLU A 493 0.98 9.05 7.69
CA GLU A 493 2.15 9.92 7.78
C GLU A 493 3.43 9.12 8.09
N GLY A 494 3.36 8.14 9.00
CA GLY A 494 4.47 7.23 9.30
C GLY A 494 4.87 6.38 8.09
N PHE A 495 3.90 5.84 7.37
CA PHE A 495 4.11 5.13 6.11
C PHE A 495 4.75 6.04 5.05
N SER A 496 4.22 7.25 4.87
CA SER A 496 4.73 8.20 3.87
C SER A 496 6.17 8.63 4.17
N LYS A 497 6.51 8.87 5.44
CA LYS A 497 7.89 9.17 5.89
C LYS A 497 8.85 7.99 5.78
N ALA A 498 8.33 6.77 5.85
CA ALA A 498 9.12 5.56 5.68
C ALA A 498 9.29 5.17 4.22
N TYR A 499 8.51 5.78 3.33
CA TYR A 499 8.51 5.47 1.91
C TYR A 499 9.26 6.54 1.10
N MET A 500 9.15 7.81 1.50
CA MET A 500 9.99 8.92 1.05
C MET A 500 11.35 8.89 1.75
#